data_AF-A0A2H0QS41-F1
#
_entry.id   AF-A0A2H0QS41-F1
#
_cell.length_a   1.000
_cell.length_b   1.000
_cell.length_c   1.000
_cell.angle_alpha   90.00
_cell.angle_beta   90.00
_cell.angle_gamma   90.00
#
_symmetry.space_group_name_H-M   'P 1'
#
loop_
_entity.id
_entity.type
_entity.pdbx_description
1 polymer ?
#
loop_
_entity_poly.entity_id
_entity_poly.type
_entity_poly.pdbx_seq_one_letter_code
_entity_poly.pdbx_strand_id
1 'polypeptide(L)'
;MKSIKLKNYEGLFKKGEYELLKKSFDKNDYSEDEFPWVLAGMCFLGRLDDLKIIIKKRKLSCFECFFLIIAATRIGDYQSAKKWIQQLGAMSFQSKRDSDLFFYYQALAFYSHIHCRYRISLALTKRSHQYSLFLSNSLWKVLAIDLLGHNYIHMGNIHQGLFYLNEGRTLSSEMGNKSWVSAATVSILSYKAQFSENPEDDKSKIKKHLKKIKNNDNYSEGLLLLSLAHLEMLTGQMEECRLILNKAQTIIFGNQVLRHMGLWHFEKAYYHYLTGEAEIALSELQRALGLTTTRTDKKLRLKILGLKQQIGNRLGKKEIFLDQEILDLSKSLGDPRSHNQLARRGIHQFVPSEDPLESLFNEFSSENWQKSITGIIHFGLWGLLREKVASKQRNYLVTGLWKSGALFITQHNVYPVFKGVSDLLLKAFLILNAKNKVSKEELVESLWGYQYDPSRHDTLIFSLIHRLKVLMGTLGLDIKGEAHHYNLRTKYDILELSPLKDELIQSEILHSSLLNGQSFNIRQQQALLMIKKGRFFKVSDYAQEFKVTTMTALRDLKELLDQHQIVKYGRARSTTYGEVIK
;
A
#
# COMPACT_ATOMS: atom_id res chain seq x y z
N MET A 1 -35.01 -39.24 25.20
CA MET A 1 -34.51 -37.85 25.18
C MET A 1 -33.00 -37.87 25.17
N LYS A 2 -32.35 -37.58 24.02
CA LYS A 2 -30.88 -37.42 23.98
C LYS A 2 -30.52 -36.12 24.71
N SER A 3 -29.73 -36.23 25.76
CA SER A 3 -29.12 -35.10 26.49
C SER A 3 -28.59 -34.07 25.49
N ILE A 4 -29.23 -32.89 25.48
CA ILE A 4 -28.74 -31.72 24.76
C ILE A 4 -27.50 -31.29 25.53
N LYS A 5 -26.31 -31.56 24.99
CA LYS A 5 -25.07 -30.96 25.50
C LYS A 5 -25.29 -29.45 25.53
N LEU A 6 -25.22 -28.85 26.73
CA LEU A 6 -25.16 -27.39 26.90
C LEU A 6 -24.13 -26.85 25.91
N LYS A 7 -24.60 -26.19 24.87
CA LYS A 7 -23.71 -25.61 23.86
C LYS A 7 -23.05 -24.42 24.54
N ASN A 8 -21.73 -24.40 24.63
CA ASN A 8 -21.02 -23.23 25.14
C ASN A 8 -21.07 -22.11 24.08
N TYR A 9 -22.17 -21.34 24.04
CA TYR A 9 -22.42 -20.27 23.06
C TYR A 9 -21.36 -19.16 23.12
N GLU A 10 -20.89 -18.81 24.32
CA GLU A 10 -19.74 -17.92 24.50
C GLU A 10 -18.48 -18.48 23.82
N GLY A 11 -18.20 -19.77 24.03
CA GLY A 11 -17.09 -20.46 23.40
C GLY A 11 -17.19 -20.52 21.88
N LEU A 12 -18.40 -20.71 21.33
CA LEU A 12 -18.64 -20.66 19.89
C LEU A 12 -18.37 -19.26 19.32
N PHE A 13 -18.87 -18.22 20.00
CA PHE A 13 -18.62 -16.84 19.61
C PHE A 13 -17.12 -16.49 19.67
N LYS A 14 -16.45 -16.84 20.78
CA LYS A 14 -15.00 -16.63 20.95
C LYS A 14 -14.16 -17.34 19.90
N LYS A 15 -14.59 -18.50 19.40
CA LYS A 15 -13.92 -19.23 18.31
C LYS A 15 -14.28 -18.73 16.90
N GLY A 16 -15.22 -17.79 16.79
CA GLY A 16 -15.68 -17.26 15.50
C GLY A 16 -16.61 -18.19 14.73
N GLU A 17 -17.26 -19.14 15.42
CA GLU A 17 -18.19 -20.12 14.84
C GLU A 17 -19.61 -19.54 14.64
N TYR A 18 -19.69 -18.39 13.98
CA TYR A 18 -20.93 -17.60 13.88
C TYR A 18 -22.06 -18.34 13.14
N GLU A 19 -21.74 -19.21 12.19
CA GLU A 19 -22.75 -20.01 11.48
C GLU A 19 -23.49 -20.99 12.41
N LEU A 20 -22.83 -21.50 13.46
CA LEU A 20 -23.50 -22.35 14.45
C LEU A 20 -24.45 -21.53 15.34
N LEU A 21 -24.06 -20.30 15.66
CA LEU A 21 -24.93 -19.35 16.37
C LEU A 21 -26.15 -19.00 15.51
N LYS A 22 -25.96 -18.73 14.21
CA LYS A 22 -27.04 -18.50 13.25
C LYS A 22 -27.99 -19.68 13.14
N LYS A 23 -27.49 -20.91 13.00
CA LYS A 23 -28.34 -22.11 12.98
C LYS A 23 -29.19 -22.26 14.23
N SER A 24 -28.67 -21.82 15.38
CA SER A 24 -29.39 -21.88 16.64
C SER A 24 -30.42 -20.75 16.73
N PHE A 25 -30.08 -19.55 16.24
CA PHE A 25 -31.02 -18.45 16.08
C PHE A 25 -32.22 -18.84 15.18
N ASP A 26 -31.94 -19.40 14.00
CA ASP A 26 -32.96 -19.79 13.01
C ASP A 26 -33.93 -20.85 13.54
N LYS A 27 -33.52 -21.62 14.54
CA LYS A 27 -34.32 -22.65 15.19
C LYS A 27 -34.95 -22.20 16.51
N ASN A 28 -34.67 -20.98 16.96
CA ASN A 28 -34.97 -20.53 18.33
C ASN A 28 -34.46 -21.51 19.40
N ASP A 29 -33.28 -22.10 19.17
CA ASP A 29 -32.64 -23.12 20.04
C ASP A 29 -31.58 -22.47 20.94
N TYR A 30 -32.01 -21.57 21.84
CA TYR A 30 -31.14 -20.91 22.82
C TYR A 30 -31.95 -20.44 24.03
N SER A 31 -31.29 -20.34 25.19
CA SER A 31 -31.85 -19.79 26.43
C SER A 31 -31.66 -18.27 26.52
N GLU A 32 -32.32 -17.64 27.50
CA GLU A 32 -32.21 -16.21 27.76
C GLU A 32 -30.76 -15.78 28.07
N ASP A 33 -29.98 -16.61 28.78
CA ASP A 33 -28.58 -16.35 29.13
C ASP A 33 -27.62 -16.53 27.94
N GLU A 34 -28.00 -17.35 26.96
CA GLU A 34 -27.22 -17.60 25.75
C GLU A 34 -27.50 -16.56 24.65
N PHE A 35 -28.68 -15.93 24.69
CA PHE A 35 -29.12 -14.97 23.68
C PHE A 35 -28.13 -13.83 23.41
N PRO A 36 -27.44 -13.21 24.39
CA PRO A 36 -26.45 -12.17 24.11
C PRO A 36 -25.39 -12.61 23.09
N TRP A 37 -24.88 -13.84 23.21
CA TRP A 37 -23.87 -14.39 22.30
C TRP A 37 -24.44 -14.73 20.93
N VAL A 38 -25.68 -15.22 20.88
CA VAL A 38 -26.41 -15.44 19.62
C VAL A 38 -26.61 -14.11 18.90
N LEU A 39 -27.11 -13.08 19.60
CA LEU A 39 -27.30 -11.73 19.07
C LEU A 39 -25.98 -11.16 18.53
N ALA A 40 -24.88 -11.27 19.29
CA ALA A 40 -23.58 -10.81 18.84
C ALA A 40 -23.13 -11.54 17.56
N GLY A 41 -23.30 -12.87 17.49
CA GLY A 41 -23.02 -13.65 16.29
C GLY A 41 -23.83 -13.20 15.06
N MET A 42 -25.13 -12.93 15.26
CA MET A 42 -26.03 -12.44 14.22
C MET A 42 -25.65 -11.02 13.75
N CYS A 43 -25.18 -10.16 14.66
CA CYS A 43 -24.61 -8.85 14.32
C CYS A 43 -23.38 -8.97 13.41
N PHE A 44 -22.50 -9.96 13.65
CA PHE A 44 -21.33 -10.21 12.77
C PHE A 44 -21.73 -10.72 11.39
N LEU A 45 -22.83 -11.46 11.30
CA LEU A 45 -23.38 -11.99 10.05
C LEU A 45 -24.28 -10.98 9.31
N GLY A 46 -24.39 -9.74 9.80
CA GLY A 46 -25.17 -8.68 9.15
C GLY A 46 -26.69 -8.85 9.25
N ARG A 47 -27.19 -9.73 10.12
CA ARG A 47 -28.62 -10.04 10.26
C ARG A 47 -29.33 -9.11 11.25
N LEU A 48 -29.09 -7.80 11.13
CA LEU A 48 -29.63 -6.81 12.07
C LEU A 48 -31.16 -6.69 11.99
N ASP A 49 -31.73 -6.81 10.80
CA ASP A 49 -33.18 -6.66 10.61
C ASP A 49 -33.97 -7.79 11.28
N ASP A 50 -33.44 -9.02 11.26
CA ASP A 50 -34.02 -10.14 12.00
C ASP A 50 -33.99 -9.88 13.52
N LEU A 51 -32.88 -9.33 14.02
CA LEU A 51 -32.74 -8.99 15.44
C LEU A 51 -33.71 -7.88 15.86
N LYS A 52 -33.99 -6.90 15.00
CA LYS A 52 -34.90 -5.77 15.30
C LYS A 52 -36.31 -6.23 15.71
N ILE A 53 -36.78 -7.39 15.25
CA ILE A 53 -38.09 -7.94 15.61
C ILE A 53 -38.09 -8.44 17.06
N ILE A 54 -37.04 -9.15 17.45
CA ILE A 54 -36.92 -9.81 18.76
C ILE A 54 -36.61 -8.77 19.86
N ILE A 55 -35.69 -7.84 19.60
CA ILE A 55 -35.23 -6.89 20.62
C ILE A 55 -36.29 -5.88 21.04
N LYS A 56 -37.32 -5.62 20.23
CA LYS A 56 -38.40 -4.66 20.55
C LYS A 56 -39.14 -5.00 21.85
N LYS A 57 -39.16 -6.27 22.24
CA LYS A 57 -39.90 -6.76 23.41
C LYS A 57 -39.01 -7.09 24.61
N ARG A 58 -37.70 -6.85 24.50
CA ARG A 58 -36.71 -7.31 25.48
C ARG A 58 -35.93 -6.15 26.09
N LYS A 59 -35.63 -6.24 27.37
CA LYS A 59 -34.67 -5.35 28.04
C LYS A 59 -33.25 -5.78 27.65
N LEU A 60 -32.54 -4.90 26.95
CA LEU A 60 -31.16 -5.15 26.51
C LEU A 60 -30.17 -4.92 27.65
N SER A 61 -29.09 -5.70 27.63
CA SER A 61 -27.86 -5.53 28.42
C SER A 61 -26.86 -4.61 27.71
N CYS A 62 -25.84 -4.13 28.43
CA CYS A 62 -24.77 -3.33 27.84
C CYS A 62 -24.02 -4.06 26.72
N PHE A 63 -23.82 -5.37 26.88
CA PHE A 63 -23.19 -6.23 25.87
C PHE A 63 -24.02 -6.28 24.57
N GLU A 64 -25.34 -6.50 24.67
CA GLU A 64 -26.22 -6.55 23.51
C GLU A 64 -26.31 -5.19 22.81
N CYS A 65 -26.45 -4.09 23.57
CA CYS A 65 -26.43 -2.74 23.02
C CYS A 65 -25.13 -2.47 22.25
N PHE A 66 -23.98 -2.88 22.77
CA PHE A 66 -22.69 -2.71 22.10
C PHE A 66 -22.64 -3.36 20.71
N PHE A 67 -23.05 -4.63 20.58
CA PHE A 67 -23.02 -5.31 19.28
C PHE A 67 -24.07 -4.77 18.31
N LEU A 68 -25.24 -4.36 18.80
CA LEU A 68 -26.24 -3.66 17.99
C LEU A 68 -25.69 -2.33 17.44
N ILE A 69 -24.96 -1.56 18.24
CA ILE A 69 -24.29 -0.32 17.81
C ILE A 69 -23.28 -0.62 16.69
N ILE A 70 -22.45 -1.65 16.83
CA ILE A 70 -21.50 -2.05 15.79
C ILE A 70 -22.24 -2.40 14.49
N ALA A 71 -23.26 -3.26 14.58
CA ALA A 71 -24.03 -3.70 13.41
C ALA A 71 -24.72 -2.53 12.70
N ALA A 72 -25.46 -1.69 13.44
CA ALA A 72 -26.12 -0.51 12.87
C ALA A 72 -25.13 0.45 12.23
N THR A 73 -23.99 0.69 12.86
CA THR A 73 -22.95 1.57 12.30
C THR A 73 -22.36 0.98 11.01
N ARG A 74 -22.15 -0.33 10.92
CA ARG A 74 -21.63 -1.00 9.70
C ARG A 74 -22.59 -0.92 8.52
N ILE A 75 -23.90 -1.00 8.76
CA ILE A 75 -24.92 -0.88 7.70
C ILE A 75 -25.35 0.57 7.41
N GLY A 76 -24.76 1.56 8.10
CA GLY A 76 -25.10 2.97 7.90
C GLY A 76 -26.33 3.47 8.66
N ASP A 77 -26.95 2.67 9.54
CA ASP A 77 -28.06 3.06 10.41
C ASP A 77 -27.56 3.86 11.64
N TYR A 78 -26.95 5.01 11.37
CA TYR A 78 -26.31 5.83 12.40
C TYR A 78 -27.30 6.43 13.41
N GLN A 79 -28.58 6.53 13.05
CA GLN A 79 -29.63 7.00 13.94
C GLN A 79 -29.92 5.95 15.02
N SER A 80 -30.12 4.69 14.64
CA SER A 80 -30.31 3.60 15.60
C SER A 80 -29.06 3.40 16.46
N ALA A 81 -27.86 3.43 15.86
CA ALA A 81 -26.60 3.37 16.60
C ALA A 81 -26.51 4.48 17.67
N LYS A 82 -26.87 5.73 17.34
CA LYS A 82 -26.86 6.84 18.30
C LYS A 82 -27.85 6.62 19.45
N LYS A 83 -29.07 6.13 19.17
CA LYS A 83 -30.07 5.82 20.21
C LYS A 83 -29.55 4.74 21.17
N TRP A 84 -28.97 3.66 20.64
CA TRP A 84 -28.39 2.60 21.47
C TRP A 84 -27.16 3.06 22.25
N ILE A 85 -26.34 3.97 21.71
CA ILE A 85 -25.23 4.60 22.46
C ILE A 85 -25.76 5.38 23.68
N GLN A 86 -26.86 6.12 23.52
CA GLN A 86 -27.47 6.85 24.63
C GLN A 86 -27.99 5.90 25.72
N GLN A 87 -28.69 4.83 25.31
CA GLN A 87 -29.16 3.78 26.21
C GLN A 87 -27.98 3.10 26.93
N LEU A 88 -26.95 2.71 26.19
CA LEU A 88 -25.74 2.08 26.74
C LEU A 88 -25.05 3.00 27.76
N GLY A 89 -24.95 4.30 27.47
CA GLY A 89 -24.39 5.28 28.39
C GLY A 89 -25.17 5.35 29.71
N ALA A 90 -26.50 5.50 29.64
CA ALA A 90 -27.36 5.55 30.82
C ALA A 90 -27.18 4.30 31.70
N MET A 91 -27.19 3.11 31.09
CA MET A 91 -27.01 1.85 31.80
C MET A 91 -25.63 1.72 32.44
N SER A 92 -24.57 2.10 31.71
CA SER A 92 -23.18 1.92 32.15
C SER A 92 -22.83 2.84 33.32
N PHE A 93 -23.31 4.08 33.31
CA PHE A 93 -23.09 5.01 34.42
C PHE A 93 -23.98 4.71 35.64
N GLN A 94 -25.14 4.10 35.43
CA GLN A 94 -25.98 3.62 36.53
C GLN A 94 -25.35 2.41 37.24
N SER A 95 -24.86 1.42 36.48
CA SER A 95 -24.29 0.20 37.06
C SER A 95 -22.90 0.41 37.65
N LYS A 96 -22.11 1.34 37.07
CA LYS A 96 -20.70 1.59 37.40
C LYS A 96 -19.81 0.33 37.32
N ARG A 97 -20.24 -0.72 36.61
CA ARG A 97 -19.44 -1.92 36.40
C ARG A 97 -18.40 -1.64 35.33
N ASP A 98 -17.16 -2.06 35.58
CA ASP A 98 -16.05 -1.87 34.65
C ASP A 98 -16.30 -2.48 33.26
N SER A 99 -17.01 -3.61 33.20
CA SER A 99 -17.44 -4.23 31.93
C SER A 99 -18.40 -3.34 31.13
N ASP A 100 -19.30 -2.65 31.80
CA ASP A 100 -20.28 -1.78 31.14
C ASP A 100 -19.61 -0.50 30.64
N LEU A 101 -18.70 0.07 31.46
CA LEU A 101 -17.85 1.19 31.06
C LEU A 101 -16.94 0.83 29.87
N PHE A 102 -16.38 -0.38 29.84
CA PHE A 102 -15.66 -0.89 28.68
C PHE A 102 -16.52 -0.82 27.42
N PHE A 103 -17.73 -1.39 27.43
CA PHE A 103 -18.62 -1.40 26.27
C PHE A 103 -19.01 0.00 25.83
N TYR A 104 -19.29 0.90 26.77
CA TYR A 104 -19.61 2.30 26.47
C TYR A 104 -18.47 3.02 25.76
N TYR A 105 -17.26 2.97 26.30
CA TYR A 105 -16.10 3.62 25.68
C TYR A 105 -15.74 2.98 24.33
N GLN A 106 -15.79 1.66 24.22
CA GLN A 106 -15.52 0.97 22.96
C GLN A 106 -16.58 1.29 21.89
N ALA A 107 -17.86 1.37 22.23
CA ALA A 107 -18.94 1.76 21.32
C ALA A 107 -18.73 3.18 20.79
N LEU A 108 -18.50 4.14 21.70
CA LEU A 108 -18.26 5.53 21.31
C LEU A 108 -16.99 5.69 20.47
N ALA A 109 -15.94 4.94 20.80
CA ALA A 109 -14.71 4.91 20.03
C ALA A 109 -14.97 4.42 18.60
N PHE A 110 -15.65 3.28 18.45
CA PHE A 110 -15.99 2.71 17.14
C PHE A 110 -16.87 3.66 16.32
N TYR A 111 -17.92 4.22 16.94
CA TYR A 111 -18.79 5.20 16.28
C TYR A 111 -18.00 6.44 15.82
N SER A 112 -17.10 6.94 16.67
CA SER A 112 -16.23 8.08 16.34
C SER A 112 -15.25 7.76 15.22
N HIS A 113 -14.71 6.54 15.18
CA HIS A 113 -13.82 6.08 14.12
C HIS A 113 -14.51 6.11 12.76
N ILE A 114 -15.74 5.56 12.69
CA ILE A 114 -16.54 5.54 11.47
C ILE A 114 -16.91 6.95 11.00
N HIS A 115 -17.07 7.90 11.92
CA HIS A 115 -17.28 9.33 11.59
C HIS A 115 -15.97 10.09 11.31
N CYS A 116 -14.86 9.37 11.14
CA CYS A 116 -13.52 9.92 10.91
C CYS A 116 -13.05 10.91 12.00
N ARG A 117 -13.52 10.76 13.25
CA ARG A 117 -13.08 11.54 14.42
C ARG A 117 -11.96 10.80 15.14
N TYR A 118 -10.84 10.59 14.45
CA TYR A 118 -9.79 9.65 14.88
C TYR A 118 -9.13 10.01 16.21
N ARG A 119 -8.93 11.30 16.51
CA ARG A 119 -8.39 11.76 17.81
C ARG A 119 -9.30 11.38 18.98
N ILE A 120 -10.59 11.66 18.84
CA ILE A 120 -11.60 11.31 19.85
C ILE A 120 -11.70 9.80 19.99
N SER A 121 -11.76 9.09 18.86
CA SER A 121 -11.79 7.63 18.84
C SER A 121 -10.58 7.02 19.55
N LEU A 122 -9.37 7.51 19.29
CA LEU A 122 -8.14 7.04 19.92
C LEU A 122 -8.18 7.24 21.44
N ALA A 123 -8.58 8.42 21.92
CA ALA A 123 -8.67 8.71 23.35
C ALA A 123 -9.67 7.77 24.06
N LEU A 124 -10.82 7.52 23.45
CA LEU A 124 -11.84 6.60 23.97
C LEU A 124 -11.38 5.15 23.92
N THR A 125 -10.69 4.74 22.84
CA THR A 125 -10.16 3.38 22.71
C THR A 125 -9.07 3.09 23.73
N LYS A 126 -8.24 4.08 24.09
CA LYS A 126 -7.26 3.93 25.19
C LYS A 126 -7.96 3.65 26.52
N ARG A 127 -9.09 4.31 26.79
CA ARG A 127 -9.89 4.05 27.99
C ARG A 127 -10.51 2.66 27.97
N SER A 128 -11.14 2.24 26.87
CA SER A 128 -11.68 0.88 26.77
C SER A 128 -10.56 -0.17 26.89
N HIS A 129 -9.39 0.08 26.31
CA HIS A 129 -8.24 -0.81 26.47
C HIS A 129 -7.81 -0.95 27.94
N GLN A 130 -7.74 0.13 28.70
CA GLN A 130 -7.44 0.08 30.15
C GLN A 130 -8.43 -0.81 30.91
N TYR A 131 -9.74 -0.66 30.67
CA TYR A 131 -10.73 -1.55 31.27
C TYR A 131 -10.56 -3.01 30.83
N SER A 132 -10.22 -3.27 29.55
CA SER A 132 -9.98 -4.63 29.05
C SER A 132 -8.78 -5.32 29.73
N LEU A 133 -7.75 -4.54 30.10
CA LEU A 133 -6.59 -5.01 30.85
C LEU A 133 -6.98 -5.36 32.28
N PHE A 134 -7.68 -4.45 32.98
CA PHE A 134 -8.16 -4.66 34.35
C PHE A 134 -9.04 -5.91 34.45
N LEU A 135 -9.97 -6.06 33.52
CA LEU A 135 -10.92 -7.17 33.49
C LEU A 135 -10.31 -8.51 33.05
N SER A 136 -9.05 -8.51 32.60
CA SER A 136 -8.33 -9.71 32.14
C SER A 136 -9.07 -10.55 31.08
N ASN A 137 -9.95 -9.93 30.29
CA ASN A 137 -10.76 -10.62 29.29
C ASN A 137 -10.14 -10.51 27.89
N SER A 138 -9.66 -11.63 27.34
CA SER A 138 -9.00 -11.66 26.02
C SER A 138 -9.87 -11.16 24.87
N LEU A 139 -11.18 -11.43 24.90
CA LEU A 139 -12.12 -10.95 23.88
C LEU A 139 -12.13 -9.42 23.83
N TRP A 140 -12.20 -8.79 25.01
CA TRP A 140 -12.26 -7.34 25.15
C TRP A 140 -10.93 -6.69 24.78
N LYS A 141 -9.81 -7.33 25.14
CA LYS A 141 -8.47 -6.89 24.73
C LYS A 141 -8.34 -6.86 23.22
N VAL A 142 -8.76 -7.92 22.52
CA VAL A 142 -8.72 -7.97 21.05
C VAL A 142 -9.52 -6.83 20.43
N LEU A 143 -10.77 -6.59 20.86
CA LEU A 143 -11.61 -5.53 20.32
C LEU A 143 -10.99 -4.14 20.51
N ALA A 144 -10.41 -3.87 21.68
CA ALA A 144 -9.77 -2.59 21.96
C ALA A 144 -8.47 -2.40 21.15
N ILE A 145 -7.61 -3.43 21.11
CA ILE A 145 -6.33 -3.40 20.40
C ILE A 145 -6.53 -3.27 18.88
N ASP A 146 -7.51 -3.96 18.31
CA ASP A 146 -7.86 -3.83 16.89
C ASP A 146 -8.18 -2.38 16.52
N LEU A 147 -9.08 -1.75 17.30
CA LEU A 147 -9.46 -0.35 17.09
C LEU A 147 -8.31 0.63 17.39
N LEU A 148 -7.42 0.33 18.34
CA LEU A 148 -6.20 1.12 18.56
C LEU A 148 -5.34 1.09 17.31
N GLY A 149 -5.11 -0.10 16.74
CA GLY A 149 -4.33 -0.28 15.52
C GLY A 149 -4.83 0.60 14.38
N HIS A 150 -6.12 0.53 14.08
CA HIS A 150 -6.76 1.38 13.08
C HIS A 150 -6.62 2.87 13.40
N ASN A 151 -6.88 3.30 14.63
CA ASN A 151 -6.79 4.71 15.00
C ASN A 151 -5.37 5.27 14.91
N TYR A 152 -4.35 4.52 15.35
CA TYR A 152 -2.95 4.95 15.25
C TYR A 152 -2.52 5.14 13.79
N ILE A 153 -2.85 4.19 12.90
CA ILE A 153 -2.55 4.31 11.46
C ILE A 153 -3.24 5.53 10.85
N HIS A 154 -4.52 5.75 11.18
CA HIS A 154 -5.25 6.91 10.69
C HIS A 154 -4.73 8.24 11.25
N MET A 155 -4.07 8.21 12.41
CA MET A 155 -3.40 9.35 13.03
C MET A 155 -1.93 9.51 12.59
N GLY A 156 -1.47 8.78 11.57
CA GLY A 156 -0.11 8.89 11.03
C GLY A 156 0.97 8.08 11.76
N ASN A 157 0.61 7.34 12.82
CA ASN A 157 1.52 6.46 13.57
C ASN A 157 1.40 5.02 13.05
N ILE A 158 1.96 4.77 11.87
CA ILE A 158 1.76 3.52 11.11
C ILE A 158 2.41 2.33 11.79
N HIS A 159 3.65 2.45 12.26
CA HIS A 159 4.37 1.34 12.91
C HIS A 159 3.66 0.94 14.20
N GLN A 160 3.29 1.91 15.04
CA GLN A 160 2.57 1.66 16.27
C GLN A 160 1.22 1.00 16.00
N GLY A 161 0.50 1.44 14.97
CA GLY A 161 -0.78 0.84 14.64
C GLY A 161 -0.66 -0.56 14.05
N LEU A 162 0.35 -0.83 13.21
CA LEU A 162 0.66 -2.18 12.73
C LEU A 162 1.09 -3.11 13.87
N PHE A 163 1.80 -2.60 14.87
CA PHE A 163 2.13 -3.35 16.09
C PHE A 163 0.87 -3.84 16.78
N TYR A 164 -0.08 -2.93 17.09
CA TYR A 164 -1.33 -3.31 17.73
C TYR A 164 -2.17 -4.28 16.90
N LEU A 165 -2.27 -4.10 15.57
CA LEU A 165 -2.97 -5.08 14.72
C LEU A 165 -2.33 -6.48 14.77
N ASN A 166 -0.99 -6.56 14.85
CA ASN A 166 -0.30 -7.85 14.99
C ASN A 166 -0.51 -8.48 16.37
N GLU A 167 -0.54 -7.67 17.42
CA GLU A 167 -0.87 -8.13 18.78
C GLU A 167 -2.31 -8.66 18.83
N GLY A 168 -3.28 -7.91 18.30
CA GLY A 168 -4.67 -8.33 18.21
C GLY A 168 -4.85 -9.61 17.40
N ARG A 169 -4.08 -9.78 16.31
CA ARG A 169 -4.03 -11.03 15.52
C ARG A 169 -3.49 -12.20 16.35
N THR A 170 -2.44 -11.99 17.13
CA THR A 170 -1.82 -13.02 17.98
C THR A 170 -2.78 -13.48 19.06
N LEU A 171 -3.37 -12.54 19.80
CA LEU A 171 -4.40 -12.81 20.81
C LEU A 171 -5.62 -13.53 20.22
N SER A 172 -6.07 -13.13 19.02
CA SER A 172 -7.16 -13.82 18.31
C SER A 172 -6.81 -15.27 17.98
N SER A 173 -5.55 -15.53 17.62
CA SER A 173 -5.05 -16.87 17.33
C SER A 173 -5.01 -17.74 18.58
N GLU A 174 -4.55 -17.20 19.71
CA GLU A 174 -4.53 -17.87 21.01
C GLU A 174 -5.96 -18.23 21.48
N MET A 175 -6.94 -17.38 21.18
CA MET A 175 -8.36 -17.66 21.42
C MET A 175 -8.96 -18.71 20.47
N GLY A 176 -8.23 -19.10 19.42
CA GLY A 176 -8.74 -19.97 18.36
C GLY A 176 -9.75 -19.30 17.42
N ASN A 177 -9.83 -17.97 17.41
CA ASN A 177 -10.76 -17.22 16.55
C ASN A 177 -10.18 -17.02 15.15
N LYS A 178 -10.40 -17.99 14.26
CA LYS A 178 -9.88 -17.94 12.88
C LYS A 178 -10.42 -16.75 12.07
N SER A 179 -11.66 -16.35 12.33
CA SER A 179 -12.33 -15.25 11.64
C SER A 179 -11.65 -13.91 11.96
N TRP A 180 -11.31 -13.67 13.23
CA TRP A 180 -10.62 -12.46 13.66
C TRP A 180 -9.14 -12.45 13.24
N VAL A 181 -8.46 -13.59 13.27
CA VAL A 181 -7.10 -13.71 12.70
C VAL A 181 -7.10 -13.33 11.22
N SER A 182 -8.10 -13.78 10.46
CA SER A 182 -8.26 -13.43 9.05
C SER A 182 -8.49 -11.92 8.88
N ALA A 183 -9.46 -11.35 9.59
CA ALA A 183 -9.79 -9.92 9.51
C ALA A 183 -8.61 -9.01 9.88
N ALA A 184 -7.85 -9.33 10.93
CA ALA A 184 -6.66 -8.59 11.32
C ALA A 184 -5.55 -8.72 10.26
N THR A 185 -5.38 -9.93 9.69
CA THR A 185 -4.40 -10.14 8.60
C THR A 185 -4.74 -9.34 7.36
N VAL A 186 -6.01 -9.31 6.95
CA VAL A 186 -6.50 -8.50 5.83
C VAL A 186 -6.22 -7.03 6.08
N SER A 187 -6.54 -6.51 7.27
CA SER A 187 -6.29 -5.12 7.64
C SER A 187 -4.79 -4.77 7.59
N ILE A 188 -3.93 -5.63 8.14
CA ILE A 188 -2.47 -5.46 8.09
C ILE A 188 -1.99 -5.40 6.63
N LEU A 189 -2.43 -6.34 5.78
CA LEU A 189 -2.02 -6.38 4.38
C LEU A 189 -2.51 -5.16 3.60
N SER A 190 -3.76 -4.73 3.81
CA SER A 190 -4.31 -3.53 3.17
C SER A 190 -3.58 -2.25 3.58
N TYR A 191 -3.21 -2.11 4.86
CA TYR A 191 -2.41 -0.96 5.28
C TYR A 191 -0.99 -1.03 4.73
N LYS A 192 -0.33 -2.20 4.76
CA LYS A 192 0.99 -2.35 4.14
C LYS A 192 0.97 -1.97 2.66
N ALA A 193 -0.04 -2.43 1.90
CA ALA A 193 -0.23 -2.02 0.51
C ALA A 193 -0.37 -0.50 0.35
N GLN A 194 -1.06 0.18 1.27
CA GLN A 194 -1.25 1.63 1.24
C GLN A 194 0.03 2.43 1.57
N PHE A 195 0.96 1.85 2.35
CA PHE A 195 2.18 2.49 2.84
C PHE A 195 3.44 1.71 2.41
N SER A 196 3.36 1.06 1.25
CA SER A 196 4.31 0.01 0.89
C SER A 196 5.69 0.57 0.53
N GLU A 197 6.70 0.22 1.31
CA GLU A 197 8.12 0.39 0.95
C GLU A 197 8.62 -0.71 0.01
N ASN A 198 7.92 -1.85 -0.08
CA ASN A 198 8.28 -2.95 -0.97
C ASN A 198 7.04 -3.55 -1.65
N PRO A 199 6.55 -2.90 -2.73
CA PRO A 199 5.33 -3.29 -3.41
C PRO A 199 5.32 -4.73 -3.90
N GLU A 200 6.45 -5.25 -4.41
CA GLU A 200 6.51 -6.62 -4.92
C GLU A 200 6.33 -7.68 -3.82
N ASP A 201 6.96 -7.48 -2.67
CA ASP A 201 6.80 -8.38 -1.52
C ASP A 201 5.36 -8.33 -0.97
N ASP A 202 4.78 -7.13 -0.85
CA ASP A 202 3.40 -6.98 -0.40
C ASP A 202 2.38 -7.54 -1.40
N LYS A 203 2.61 -7.38 -2.71
CA LYS A 203 1.83 -8.07 -3.77
C LYS A 203 1.89 -9.59 -3.60
N SER A 204 3.09 -10.14 -3.40
CA SER A 204 3.28 -11.59 -3.18
C SER A 204 2.51 -12.09 -1.96
N LYS A 205 2.58 -11.37 -0.83
CA LYS A 205 1.83 -11.70 0.39
C LYS A 205 0.33 -11.64 0.18
N ILE A 206 -0.18 -10.62 -0.51
CA ILE A 206 -1.61 -10.49 -0.83
C ILE A 206 -2.06 -11.62 -1.74
N LYS A 207 -1.35 -11.90 -2.84
CA LYS A 207 -1.64 -13.03 -3.75
C LYS A 207 -1.64 -14.37 -3.00
N LYS A 208 -0.70 -14.58 -2.07
CA LYS A 208 -0.65 -15.78 -1.21
C LYS A 208 -1.84 -15.86 -0.25
N HIS A 209 -2.31 -14.74 0.29
CA HIS A 209 -3.46 -14.73 1.19
C HIS A 209 -4.79 -14.89 0.46
N LEU A 210 -4.97 -14.26 -0.71
CA LEU A 210 -6.14 -14.44 -1.58
C LEU A 210 -6.38 -15.91 -1.93
N LYS A 211 -5.32 -16.70 -2.17
CA LYS A 211 -5.43 -18.16 -2.41
C LYS A 211 -5.95 -18.96 -1.21
N LYS A 212 -5.92 -18.39 0.00
CA LYS A 212 -6.35 -19.05 1.26
C LYS A 212 -7.71 -18.57 1.75
N ILE A 213 -8.24 -17.48 1.22
CA ILE A 213 -9.54 -16.96 1.60
C ILE A 213 -10.61 -17.99 1.21
N LYS A 214 -11.55 -18.22 2.12
CA LYS A 214 -12.70 -19.12 1.87
C LYS A 214 -13.65 -18.44 0.88
N ASN A 215 -14.31 -19.23 0.04
CA ASN A 215 -15.24 -18.75 -1.00
C ASN A 215 -16.43 -17.91 -0.48
N ASN A 216 -16.64 -17.80 0.84
CA ASN A 216 -17.71 -17.00 1.45
C ASN A 216 -17.24 -15.69 2.11
N ASP A 217 -15.94 -15.45 2.22
CA ASP A 217 -15.39 -14.20 2.78
C ASP A 217 -15.14 -13.16 1.68
N ASN A 218 -16.22 -12.81 0.99
CA ASN A 218 -16.20 -11.89 -0.14
C ASN A 218 -15.77 -10.47 0.27
N TYR A 219 -16.03 -10.08 1.52
CA TYR A 219 -15.65 -8.77 2.05
C TYR A 219 -14.12 -8.62 2.05
N SER A 220 -13.43 -9.59 2.66
CA SER A 220 -11.97 -9.60 2.73
C SER A 220 -11.34 -9.77 1.36
N GLU A 221 -11.90 -10.64 0.51
CA GLU A 221 -11.40 -10.85 -0.86
C GLU A 221 -11.49 -9.56 -1.67
N GLY A 222 -12.64 -8.88 -1.67
CA GLY A 222 -12.84 -7.63 -2.39
C GLY A 222 -11.85 -6.56 -1.95
N LEU A 223 -11.63 -6.39 -0.63
CA LEU A 223 -10.70 -5.40 -0.11
C LEU A 223 -9.23 -5.69 -0.48
N LEU A 224 -8.81 -6.96 -0.43
CA LEU A 224 -7.46 -7.35 -0.84
C LEU A 224 -7.25 -7.25 -2.35
N LEU A 225 -8.26 -7.53 -3.17
CA LEU A 225 -8.18 -7.31 -4.61
C LEU A 225 -8.02 -5.83 -4.94
N LEU A 226 -8.74 -4.93 -4.26
CA LEU A 226 -8.54 -3.48 -4.42
C LEU A 226 -7.13 -3.05 -3.98
N SER A 227 -6.65 -3.58 -2.85
CA SER A 227 -5.29 -3.32 -2.37
C SER A 227 -4.23 -3.81 -3.37
N LEU A 228 -4.47 -4.95 -4.01
CA LEU A 228 -3.60 -5.50 -5.03
C LEU A 228 -3.62 -4.67 -6.32
N ALA A 229 -4.81 -4.28 -6.80
CA ALA A 229 -4.96 -3.40 -7.96
C ALA A 229 -4.21 -2.08 -7.75
N HIS A 230 -4.29 -1.52 -6.54
CA HIS A 230 -3.54 -0.33 -6.16
C HIS A 230 -2.02 -0.52 -6.31
N LEU A 231 -1.48 -1.62 -5.79
CA LEU A 231 -0.04 -1.93 -5.93
C LEU A 231 0.36 -2.20 -7.38
N GLU A 232 -0.48 -2.87 -8.18
CA GLU A 232 -0.21 -3.06 -9.61
C GLU A 232 -0.21 -1.71 -10.35
N MET A 233 -1.10 -0.76 -10.00
CA MET A 233 -1.04 0.60 -10.53
C MET A 233 0.25 1.31 -10.13
N LEU A 234 0.63 1.28 -8.85
CA LEU A 234 1.85 1.93 -8.36
C LEU A 234 3.12 1.35 -9.01
N THR A 235 3.16 0.05 -9.24
CA THR A 235 4.29 -0.64 -9.90
C THR A 235 4.23 -0.58 -11.43
N GLY A 236 3.19 0.04 -11.99
CA GLY A 236 3.06 0.27 -13.43
C GLY A 236 2.48 -0.90 -14.24
N GLN A 237 1.91 -1.92 -13.60
CA GLN A 237 1.34 -3.12 -14.25
C GLN A 237 -0.17 -2.93 -14.55
N MET A 238 -0.52 -2.14 -15.58
CA MET A 238 -1.93 -1.74 -15.79
C MET A 238 -2.79 -2.89 -16.33
N GLU A 239 -2.24 -3.80 -17.14
CA GLU A 239 -3.03 -4.95 -17.61
C GLU A 239 -3.46 -5.87 -16.47
N GLU A 240 -2.53 -6.20 -15.57
CA GLU A 240 -2.84 -7.00 -14.39
C GLU A 240 -3.82 -6.26 -13.48
N CYS A 241 -3.64 -4.95 -13.27
CA CYS A 241 -4.59 -4.12 -12.54
C CYS A 241 -6.01 -4.22 -13.13
N ARG A 242 -6.16 -4.10 -14.45
CA ARG A 242 -7.46 -4.20 -15.15
C ARG A 242 -8.13 -5.53 -14.88
N LEU A 243 -7.39 -6.64 -14.97
CA LEU A 243 -7.91 -7.98 -14.69
C LEU A 243 -8.37 -8.12 -13.23
N ILE A 244 -7.57 -7.60 -12.29
CA ILE A 244 -7.90 -7.61 -10.85
C ILE A 244 -9.13 -6.76 -10.56
N LEU A 245 -9.24 -5.55 -11.14
CA LEU A 245 -10.40 -4.68 -10.96
C LEU A 245 -11.68 -5.32 -11.49
N ASN A 246 -11.62 -6.03 -12.63
CA ASN A 246 -12.77 -6.77 -13.15
C ASN A 246 -13.18 -7.90 -12.20
N LYS A 247 -12.22 -8.67 -11.67
CA LYS A 247 -12.50 -9.70 -10.66
C LYS A 247 -13.11 -9.09 -9.39
N ALA A 248 -12.53 -7.99 -8.91
CA ALA A 248 -13.01 -7.27 -7.72
C ALA A 248 -14.45 -6.77 -7.92
N GLN A 249 -14.81 -6.31 -9.12
CA GLN A 249 -16.15 -5.85 -9.45
C GLN A 249 -17.20 -6.94 -9.20
N THR A 250 -16.98 -8.15 -9.73
CA THR A 250 -17.92 -9.27 -9.57
C THR A 250 -18.18 -9.56 -8.10
N ILE A 251 -17.13 -9.59 -7.29
CA ILE A 251 -17.22 -9.88 -5.85
C ILE A 251 -17.90 -8.73 -5.11
N ILE A 252 -17.46 -7.49 -5.32
CA ILE A 252 -17.94 -6.33 -4.56
C ILE A 252 -19.41 -6.03 -4.85
N PHE A 253 -19.79 -6.01 -6.13
CA PHE A 253 -21.16 -5.68 -6.53
C PHE A 253 -22.14 -6.81 -6.17
N GLY A 254 -21.69 -8.06 -6.15
CA GLY A 254 -22.49 -9.19 -5.67
C GLY A 254 -22.87 -9.11 -4.19
N ASN A 255 -22.09 -8.39 -3.37
CA ASN A 255 -22.32 -8.26 -1.92
C ASN A 255 -22.88 -6.88 -1.50
N GLN A 256 -23.05 -5.94 -2.44
CA GLN A 256 -23.67 -4.63 -2.23
C GLN A 256 -23.06 -3.78 -1.08
N VAL A 257 -21.76 -3.97 -0.80
CA VAL A 257 -21.06 -3.16 0.22
C VAL A 257 -20.71 -1.80 -0.36
N LEU A 258 -21.55 -0.78 -0.11
CA LEU A 258 -21.44 0.56 -0.69
C LEU A 258 -20.03 1.18 -0.60
N ARG A 259 -19.37 1.04 0.55
CA ARG A 259 -18.01 1.58 0.74
C ARG A 259 -16.98 0.90 -0.17
N HIS A 260 -17.10 -0.41 -0.39
CA HIS A 260 -16.22 -1.13 -1.32
C HIS A 260 -16.53 -0.76 -2.77
N MET A 261 -17.80 -0.55 -3.12
CA MET A 261 -18.18 -0.04 -4.44
C MET A 261 -17.58 1.34 -4.69
N GLY A 262 -17.65 2.25 -3.70
CA GLY A 262 -17.03 3.58 -3.78
C GLY A 262 -15.51 3.52 -3.94
N LEU A 263 -14.84 2.63 -3.19
CA LEU A 263 -13.39 2.38 -3.36
C LEU A 263 -13.06 1.80 -4.72
N TRP A 264 -13.84 0.85 -5.22
CA TRP A 264 -13.64 0.27 -6.55
C TRP A 264 -13.76 1.31 -7.66
N HIS A 265 -14.78 2.17 -7.60
CA HIS A 265 -14.93 3.27 -8.56
C HIS A 265 -13.76 4.27 -8.46
N PHE A 266 -13.26 4.54 -7.25
CA PHE A 266 -12.06 5.36 -7.06
C PHE A 266 -10.81 4.74 -7.71
N GLU A 267 -10.51 3.47 -7.43
CA GLU A 267 -9.33 2.79 -8.02
C GLU A 267 -9.47 2.68 -9.54
N LYS A 268 -10.68 2.39 -10.05
CA LYS A 268 -10.97 2.35 -11.48
C LYS A 268 -10.81 3.72 -12.14
N ALA A 269 -11.23 4.80 -11.48
CA ALA A 269 -10.99 6.15 -11.95
C ALA A 269 -9.50 6.46 -12.03
N TYR A 270 -8.72 6.06 -11.03
CA TYR A 270 -7.27 6.26 -11.04
C TYR A 270 -6.60 5.46 -12.16
N TYR A 271 -7.03 4.22 -12.40
CA TYR A 271 -6.62 3.43 -13.57
C TYR A 271 -6.87 4.19 -14.88
N HIS A 272 -8.11 4.63 -15.13
CA HIS A 272 -8.46 5.37 -16.35
C HIS A 272 -7.68 6.67 -16.48
N TYR A 273 -7.44 7.35 -15.37
CA TYR A 273 -6.59 8.53 -15.35
C TYR A 273 -5.17 8.19 -15.81
N LEU A 274 -4.55 7.12 -15.30
CA LEU A 274 -3.20 6.69 -15.66
C LEU A 274 -3.08 6.14 -17.08
N THR A 275 -4.18 5.69 -17.70
CA THR A 275 -4.23 5.26 -19.11
C THR A 275 -4.63 6.36 -20.09
N GLY A 276 -4.93 7.58 -19.60
CA GLY A 276 -5.24 8.74 -20.44
C GLY A 276 -6.72 8.94 -20.75
N GLU A 277 -7.60 8.19 -20.12
CA GLU A 277 -9.06 8.26 -20.26
C GLU A 277 -9.67 9.20 -19.21
N ALA A 278 -9.25 10.47 -19.23
CA ALA A 278 -9.55 11.43 -18.16
C ALA A 278 -11.05 11.68 -17.95
N GLU A 279 -11.86 11.74 -19.00
CA GLU A 279 -13.31 11.95 -18.90
C GLU A 279 -14.02 10.73 -18.28
N ILE A 280 -13.56 9.51 -18.61
CA ILE A 280 -14.06 8.27 -17.98
C ILE A 280 -13.68 8.27 -16.50
N ALA A 281 -12.45 8.66 -16.16
CA ALA A 281 -12.02 8.81 -14.79
C ALA A 281 -12.91 9.77 -13.99
N LEU A 282 -13.25 10.95 -14.54
CA LEU A 282 -14.16 11.90 -13.90
C LEU A 282 -15.57 11.31 -13.68
N SER A 283 -16.09 10.56 -14.65
CA SER A 283 -17.38 9.87 -14.52
C SER A 283 -17.36 8.84 -13.39
N GLU A 284 -16.30 8.03 -13.29
CA GLU A 284 -16.14 7.05 -12.22
C GLU A 284 -15.97 7.72 -10.84
N LEU A 285 -15.28 8.87 -10.75
CA LEU A 285 -15.20 9.65 -9.50
C LEU A 285 -16.56 10.20 -9.08
N GLN A 286 -17.39 10.64 -10.03
CA GLN A 286 -18.76 11.08 -9.73
C GLN A 286 -19.62 9.94 -9.16
N ARG A 287 -19.49 8.73 -9.71
CA ARG A 287 -20.14 7.52 -9.16
C ARG A 287 -19.62 7.20 -7.77
N ALA A 288 -18.30 7.28 -7.56
CA ALA A 288 -17.70 7.09 -6.24
C ALA A 288 -18.25 8.10 -5.22
N LEU A 289 -18.39 9.38 -5.58
CA LEU A 289 -18.98 10.41 -4.71
C LEU A 289 -20.42 10.06 -4.31
N GLY A 290 -21.25 9.58 -5.26
CA GLY A 290 -22.63 9.16 -5.00
C GLY A 290 -22.76 7.99 -4.02
N LEU A 291 -21.69 7.21 -3.84
CA LEU A 291 -21.62 6.09 -2.90
C LEU A 291 -21.01 6.45 -1.54
N THR A 292 -20.50 7.68 -1.39
CA THR A 292 -19.93 8.19 -0.13
C THR A 292 -20.90 9.10 0.59
N THR A 293 -20.93 9.03 1.93
CA THR A 293 -21.64 10.04 2.73
C THR A 293 -20.69 11.13 3.22
N THR A 294 -21.18 12.37 3.31
CA THR A 294 -20.41 13.51 3.83
C THR A 294 -20.05 13.37 5.32
N ARG A 295 -20.75 12.51 6.05
CA ARG A 295 -20.56 12.33 7.50
C ARG A 295 -19.56 11.23 7.86
N THR A 296 -19.58 10.09 7.16
CA THR A 296 -18.80 8.90 7.57
C THR A 296 -17.66 8.56 6.64
N ASP A 297 -17.72 8.97 5.38
CA ASP A 297 -16.71 8.60 4.40
C ASP A 297 -15.79 9.77 4.05
N LYS A 298 -15.63 10.73 4.97
CA LYS A 298 -14.85 11.95 4.77
C LYS A 298 -13.47 11.69 4.18
N LYS A 299 -12.76 10.67 4.67
CA LYS A 299 -11.43 10.30 4.17
C LYS A 299 -11.45 9.80 2.72
N LEU A 300 -12.43 8.95 2.36
CA LEU A 300 -12.59 8.48 0.99
C LEU A 300 -13.05 9.61 0.07
N ARG A 301 -14.01 10.43 0.52
CA ARG A 301 -14.47 11.61 -0.18
C ARG A 301 -13.32 12.57 -0.46
N LEU A 302 -12.46 12.85 0.51
CA LEU A 302 -11.27 13.69 0.33
C LEU A 302 -10.34 13.14 -0.77
N LYS A 303 -10.09 11.82 -0.80
CA LYS A 303 -9.32 11.18 -1.87
C LYS A 303 -9.96 11.38 -3.25
N ILE A 304 -11.27 11.15 -3.34
CA ILE A 304 -12.03 11.29 -4.60
C ILE A 304 -11.97 12.73 -5.10
N LEU A 305 -12.24 13.71 -4.23
CA LEU A 305 -12.19 15.13 -4.58
C LEU A 305 -10.78 15.58 -4.95
N GLY A 306 -9.75 15.09 -4.25
CA GLY A 306 -8.35 15.37 -4.57
C GLY A 306 -7.95 14.87 -5.96
N LEU A 307 -8.31 13.63 -6.31
CA LEU A 307 -8.06 13.10 -7.65
C LEU A 307 -8.89 13.84 -8.72
N LYS A 308 -10.17 14.16 -8.42
CA LYS A 308 -11.02 14.96 -9.31
C LYS A 308 -10.38 16.32 -9.62
N GLN A 309 -9.89 17.02 -8.60
CA GLN A 309 -9.21 18.30 -8.74
C GLN A 309 -7.94 18.17 -9.59
N GLN A 310 -7.13 17.15 -9.32
CA GLN A 310 -5.91 16.87 -10.07
C GLN A 310 -6.20 16.65 -11.57
N ILE A 311 -7.25 15.89 -11.90
CA ILE A 311 -7.66 15.66 -13.29
C ILE A 311 -8.20 16.95 -13.91
N GLY A 312 -9.10 17.65 -13.22
CA GLY A 312 -9.70 18.91 -13.69
C GLY A 312 -8.65 19.97 -14.01
N ASN A 313 -7.68 20.17 -13.13
CA ASN A 313 -6.56 21.11 -13.33
C ASN A 313 -5.77 20.82 -14.61
N ARG A 314 -5.54 19.55 -14.94
CA ARG A 314 -4.83 19.15 -16.16
C ARG A 314 -5.64 19.34 -17.43
N LEU A 315 -6.96 19.24 -17.32
CA LEU A 315 -7.88 19.53 -18.42
C LEU A 315 -8.17 21.04 -18.56
N GLY A 316 -7.56 21.89 -17.74
CA GLY A 316 -7.87 23.32 -17.69
C GLY A 316 -9.25 23.64 -17.09
N LYS A 317 -9.93 22.66 -16.49
CA LYS A 317 -11.26 22.75 -15.88
C LYS A 317 -11.13 22.96 -14.36
N LYS A 318 -10.65 24.13 -13.93
CA LYS A 318 -10.54 24.45 -12.48
C LYS A 318 -11.92 24.71 -11.87
N GLU A 319 -12.28 23.95 -10.84
CA GLU A 319 -13.54 24.13 -10.08
C GLU A 319 -13.25 24.79 -8.72
N ILE A 320 -13.52 26.10 -8.56
CA ILE A 320 -13.20 26.84 -7.31
C ILE A 320 -13.90 26.23 -6.08
N PHE A 321 -15.16 25.79 -6.21
CA PHE A 321 -15.91 25.18 -5.10
C PHE A 321 -15.28 23.88 -4.59
N LEU A 322 -14.60 23.14 -5.46
CA LEU A 322 -13.92 21.89 -5.11
C LEU A 322 -12.75 22.13 -4.15
N ASP A 323 -12.02 23.23 -4.35
CA ASP A 323 -10.87 23.59 -3.53
C ASP A 323 -11.27 23.88 -2.09
N GLN A 324 -12.37 24.62 -1.94
CA GLN A 324 -12.96 24.95 -0.64
C GLN A 324 -13.49 23.70 0.06
N GLU A 325 -14.17 22.80 -0.66
CA GLU A 325 -14.66 21.55 -0.06
C GLU A 325 -13.50 20.66 0.42
N ILE A 326 -12.43 20.54 -0.36
CA ILE A 326 -11.21 19.82 0.04
C ILE A 326 -10.60 20.45 1.29
N LEU A 327 -10.55 21.78 1.35
CA LEU A 327 -10.03 22.52 2.51
C LEU A 327 -10.84 22.23 3.77
N ASP A 328 -12.16 22.33 3.70
CA ASP A 328 -13.05 22.14 4.83
C ASP A 328 -13.05 20.69 5.32
N LEU A 329 -13.01 19.71 4.40
CA LEU A 329 -12.88 18.30 4.74
C LEU A 329 -11.54 18.00 5.40
N SER A 330 -10.44 18.55 4.88
CA SER A 330 -9.10 18.32 5.43
C SER A 330 -8.99 18.89 6.85
N LYS A 331 -9.51 20.10 7.09
CA LYS A 331 -9.62 20.69 8.44
C LYS A 331 -10.48 19.85 9.37
N SER A 332 -11.62 19.34 8.87
CA SER A 332 -12.55 18.53 9.66
C SER A 332 -11.98 17.17 10.07
N LEU A 333 -11.14 16.57 9.22
CA LEU A 333 -10.49 15.29 9.51
C LEU A 333 -9.37 15.44 10.55
N GLY A 334 -8.54 16.47 10.41
CA GLY A 334 -7.49 16.80 11.38
C GLY A 334 -6.41 15.72 11.56
N ASP A 335 -6.32 14.77 10.63
CA ASP A 335 -5.25 13.77 10.58
C ASP A 335 -4.00 14.33 9.86
N PRO A 336 -2.79 13.78 10.14
CA PRO A 336 -1.56 14.31 9.56
C PRO A 336 -1.55 14.37 8.04
N ARG A 337 -2.09 13.35 7.35
CA ARG A 337 -2.12 13.34 5.87
C ARG A 337 -3.00 14.47 5.33
N SER A 338 -4.17 14.67 5.92
CA SER A 338 -5.04 15.80 5.58
C SER A 338 -4.33 17.15 5.85
N HIS A 339 -3.62 17.28 6.96
CA HIS A 339 -2.83 18.50 7.25
C HIS A 339 -1.69 18.71 6.25
N ASN A 340 -0.98 17.64 5.87
CA ASN A 340 0.14 17.72 4.94
C ASN A 340 -0.34 18.02 3.51
N GLN A 341 -1.54 17.56 3.15
CA GLN A 341 -2.22 18.00 1.93
C GLN A 341 -2.51 19.52 1.95
N LEU A 342 -2.92 20.08 3.10
CA LEU A 342 -3.10 21.53 3.26
C LEU A 342 -1.76 22.28 3.27
N ALA A 343 -0.70 21.68 3.83
CA ALA A 343 0.63 22.26 3.86
C ALA A 343 1.23 22.40 2.46
N ARG A 344 1.00 21.41 1.58
CA ARG A 344 1.35 21.51 0.13
C ARG A 344 0.69 22.70 -0.56
N ARG A 345 -0.40 23.23 -0.01
CA ARG A 345 -1.12 24.41 -0.52
C ARG A 345 -0.71 25.71 0.17
N GLY A 346 0.28 25.68 1.07
CA GLY A 346 0.73 26.84 1.85
C GLY A 346 -0.25 27.28 2.95
N ILE A 347 -1.25 26.45 3.28
CA ILE A 347 -2.31 26.82 4.24
C ILE A 347 -1.92 26.45 5.68
N HIS A 348 -1.16 25.37 5.85
CA HIS A 348 -0.74 24.86 7.15
C HIS A 348 0.75 24.51 7.16
N GLN A 349 1.32 24.34 8.36
CA GLN A 349 2.63 23.74 8.51
C GLN A 349 2.55 22.23 8.36
N PHE A 350 3.62 21.63 7.84
CA PHE A 350 3.76 20.17 7.77
C PHE A 350 3.75 19.58 9.18
N VAL A 351 2.98 18.52 9.35
CA VAL A 351 2.90 17.72 10.56
C VAL A 351 3.69 16.44 10.33
N PRO A 352 4.63 16.08 11.23
CA PRO A 352 5.34 14.81 11.13
C PRO A 352 4.39 13.61 11.06
N SER A 353 4.78 12.62 10.28
CA SER A 353 4.03 11.40 9.99
C SER A 353 5.02 10.26 9.78
N GLU A 354 4.67 9.05 10.20
CA GLU A 354 5.48 7.84 9.95
C GLU A 354 5.30 7.31 8.52
N ASP A 355 4.54 8.01 7.65
CA ASP A 355 4.28 7.58 6.28
C ASP A 355 5.56 7.66 5.42
N PRO A 356 6.15 6.51 5.04
CA PRO A 356 7.45 6.49 4.37
C PRO A 356 7.38 7.07 2.95
N LEU A 357 6.18 7.16 2.37
CA LEU A 357 5.97 7.69 1.02
C LEU A 357 5.60 9.17 1.02
N GLU A 358 5.43 9.79 2.19
CA GLU A 358 4.87 11.13 2.25
C GLU A 358 5.78 12.19 1.64
N SER A 359 7.06 12.19 2.04
CA SER A 359 8.08 13.09 1.48
C SER A 359 8.19 12.92 -0.03
N LEU A 360 8.22 11.68 -0.51
CA LEU A 360 8.20 11.33 -1.92
C LEU A 360 6.99 11.93 -2.64
N PHE A 361 5.78 11.78 -2.09
CA PHE A 361 4.59 12.34 -2.72
C PHE A 361 4.52 13.87 -2.62
N ASN A 362 5.06 14.47 -1.56
CA ASN A 362 5.19 15.92 -1.42
C ASN A 362 6.08 16.46 -2.56
N GLU A 363 7.26 15.88 -2.73
CA GLU A 363 8.22 16.25 -3.78
C GLU A 363 7.65 15.97 -5.17
N PHE A 364 7.06 14.79 -5.39
CA PHE A 364 6.48 14.40 -6.67
C PHE A 364 5.34 15.32 -7.12
N SER A 365 4.59 15.89 -6.17
CA SER A 365 3.52 16.85 -6.46
C SER A 365 4.03 18.26 -6.78
N SER A 366 5.29 18.57 -6.48
CA SER A 366 5.90 19.88 -6.69
C SER A 366 6.34 20.11 -8.15
N GLU A 367 6.77 21.34 -8.46
CA GLU A 367 7.40 21.68 -9.74
C GLU A 367 8.73 20.94 -9.93
N ASN A 368 9.46 20.69 -8.85
CA ASN A 368 10.74 19.97 -8.81
C ASN A 368 10.55 18.46 -8.61
N TRP A 369 9.50 17.88 -9.20
CA TRP A 369 9.16 16.47 -9.02
C TRP A 369 10.29 15.51 -9.39
N GLN A 370 11.24 15.92 -10.24
CA GLN A 370 12.40 15.13 -10.62
C GLN A 370 13.23 14.69 -9.41
N LYS A 371 13.24 15.46 -8.30
CA LYS A 371 13.90 15.07 -7.04
C LYS A 371 13.35 13.77 -6.45
N SER A 372 12.06 13.51 -6.64
CA SER A 372 11.41 12.29 -6.17
C SER A 372 11.76 11.03 -6.98
N ILE A 373 12.44 11.16 -8.13
CA ILE A 373 12.77 10.02 -9.01
C ILE A 373 13.58 8.96 -8.27
N THR A 374 14.57 9.36 -7.45
CA THR A 374 15.40 8.43 -6.69
C THR A 374 14.55 7.58 -5.75
N GLY A 375 13.57 8.18 -5.08
CA GLY A 375 12.63 7.46 -4.22
C GLY A 375 11.65 6.59 -5.02
N ILE A 376 11.15 7.06 -6.17
CA ILE A 376 10.30 6.25 -7.06
C ILE A 376 11.05 4.98 -7.50
N ILE A 377 12.33 5.12 -7.86
CA ILE A 377 13.20 4.01 -8.22
C ILE A 377 13.41 3.07 -7.03
N HIS A 378 13.77 3.62 -5.88
CA HIS A 378 14.06 2.86 -4.66
C HIS A 378 12.88 1.99 -4.23
N PHE A 379 11.67 2.55 -4.25
CA PHE A 379 10.45 1.86 -3.84
C PHE A 379 9.76 1.10 -4.99
N GLY A 380 10.24 1.20 -6.23
CA GLY A 380 9.63 0.53 -7.39
C GLY A 380 8.25 1.07 -7.79
N LEU A 381 8.01 2.38 -7.61
CA LEU A 381 6.72 3.04 -7.85
C LEU A 381 6.57 3.55 -9.30
N TRP A 382 6.93 2.72 -10.27
CA TRP A 382 7.06 3.09 -11.69
C TRP A 382 5.80 3.67 -12.32
N GLY A 383 4.62 3.25 -11.84
CA GLY A 383 3.34 3.71 -12.35
C GLY A 383 3.10 5.20 -12.10
N LEU A 384 3.71 5.78 -11.06
CA LEU A 384 3.61 7.22 -10.80
C LEU A 384 4.15 8.06 -11.96
N LEU A 385 5.18 7.59 -12.67
CA LEU A 385 5.78 8.34 -13.79
C LEU A 385 4.80 8.54 -14.96
N ARG A 386 3.75 7.71 -15.08
CA ARG A 386 2.65 7.96 -16.04
C ARG A 386 1.88 9.23 -15.75
N GLU A 387 1.92 9.73 -14.52
CA GLU A 387 1.36 11.04 -14.22
C GLU A 387 2.17 12.17 -14.84
N LYS A 388 3.46 12.00 -15.15
CA LYS A 388 4.29 13.11 -15.64
C LYS A 388 4.47 13.12 -17.16
N VAL A 389 4.05 12.07 -17.87
CA VAL A 389 4.06 12.05 -19.34
C VAL A 389 2.94 12.92 -19.92
N ALA A 390 3.24 13.57 -21.05
CA ALA A 390 2.32 14.49 -21.71
C ALA A 390 1.07 13.80 -22.27
N SER A 391 1.23 12.64 -22.93
CA SER A 391 0.14 11.87 -23.50
C SER A 391 0.19 10.42 -23.03
N LYS A 392 -0.71 10.05 -22.12
CA LYS A 392 -0.73 8.70 -21.53
C LYS A 392 -1.09 7.57 -22.49
N GLN A 393 -1.53 7.91 -23.71
CA GLN A 393 -1.84 6.96 -24.79
C GLN A 393 -0.63 6.67 -25.68
N ARG A 394 0.49 7.39 -25.52
CA ARG A 394 1.71 7.14 -26.29
C ARG A 394 2.68 6.27 -25.49
N ASN A 395 3.60 5.64 -26.21
CA ASN A 395 4.69 4.92 -25.58
C ASN A 395 5.86 5.88 -25.37
N TYR A 396 6.57 5.77 -24.26
CA TYR A 396 7.73 6.58 -23.94
C TYR A 396 8.95 5.72 -23.64
N LEU A 397 10.08 6.14 -24.18
CA LEU A 397 11.40 5.74 -23.69
C LEU A 397 11.89 6.86 -22.78
N VAL A 398 12.05 6.55 -21.50
CA VAL A 398 12.63 7.47 -20.54
C VAL A 398 14.09 7.10 -20.31
N THR A 399 14.98 8.03 -20.62
CA THR A 399 16.44 7.87 -20.47
C THR A 399 16.96 8.78 -19.35
N GLY A 400 18.20 8.54 -18.91
CA GLY A 400 18.90 9.40 -17.95
C GLY A 400 18.52 9.19 -16.47
N LEU A 401 17.62 8.24 -16.19
CA LEU A 401 17.25 7.85 -14.82
C LEU A 401 18.42 7.17 -14.06
N TRP A 402 19.22 6.35 -14.75
CA TRP A 402 20.42 5.69 -14.21
C TRP A 402 21.38 5.30 -15.34
N LYS A 403 22.64 4.98 -14.97
CA LYS A 403 23.68 4.59 -15.94
C LYS A 403 23.32 3.26 -16.62
N SER A 404 23.34 3.24 -17.95
CA SER A 404 23.14 2.05 -18.78
C SER A 404 21.79 1.34 -18.58
N GLY A 405 20.75 2.11 -18.32
CA GLY A 405 19.40 1.59 -18.37
C GLY A 405 18.36 2.65 -18.74
N ALA A 406 17.13 2.18 -18.84
CA ALA A 406 16.03 2.94 -19.38
C ALA A 406 14.70 2.46 -18.79
N LEU A 407 13.66 3.26 -18.94
CA LEU A 407 12.31 2.90 -18.55
C LEU A 407 11.40 3.00 -19.78
N PHE A 408 10.67 1.94 -20.07
CA PHE A 408 9.70 1.92 -21.15
C PHE A 408 8.30 2.05 -20.56
N ILE A 409 7.60 3.12 -20.90
CA ILE A 409 6.19 3.31 -20.55
C ILE A 409 5.39 2.98 -21.80
N THR A 410 4.57 1.94 -21.76
CA THR A 410 3.67 1.60 -22.88
C THR A 410 2.23 2.02 -22.58
N GLN A 411 1.28 1.75 -23.46
CA GLN A 411 -0.14 1.89 -23.10
C GLN A 411 -0.53 0.96 -21.94
N HIS A 412 0.11 -0.21 -21.87
CA HIS A 412 -0.29 -1.31 -20.99
C HIS A 412 0.51 -1.36 -19.69
N ASN A 413 1.82 -1.17 -19.73
CA ASN A 413 2.68 -1.41 -18.57
C ASN A 413 3.87 -0.45 -18.52
N VAL A 414 4.56 -0.42 -17.39
CA VAL A 414 5.85 0.26 -17.23
C VAL A 414 6.92 -0.78 -16.96
N TYR A 415 8.01 -0.71 -17.73
CA TYR A 415 9.07 -1.70 -17.70
C TYR A 415 10.42 -1.04 -17.41
N PRO A 416 10.93 -1.16 -16.18
CA PRO A 416 12.28 -0.70 -15.85
C PRO A 416 13.32 -1.70 -16.37
N VAL A 417 14.32 -1.18 -17.09
CA VAL A 417 15.48 -1.95 -17.56
C VAL A 417 16.72 -1.41 -16.87
N PHE A 418 17.14 -2.10 -15.81
CA PHE A 418 18.23 -1.61 -14.94
C PHE A 418 19.63 -1.74 -15.55
N LYS A 419 19.85 -2.73 -16.41
CA LYS A 419 21.15 -3.05 -17.00
C LYS A 419 20.98 -3.56 -18.42
N GLY A 420 22.07 -3.53 -19.18
CA GLY A 420 22.12 -4.10 -20.52
C GLY A 420 21.69 -3.13 -21.63
N VAL A 421 21.34 -1.89 -21.29
CA VAL A 421 21.15 -0.82 -22.28
C VAL A 421 22.48 -0.09 -22.45
N SER A 422 23.36 -0.61 -23.29
CA SER A 422 24.57 0.13 -23.67
C SER A 422 24.21 1.35 -24.50
N ASP A 423 25.08 2.37 -24.52
CA ASP A 423 24.87 3.57 -25.33
C ASP A 423 24.69 3.23 -26.82
N LEU A 424 25.39 2.19 -27.29
CA LEU A 424 25.25 1.67 -28.65
C LEU A 424 23.86 1.05 -28.90
N LEU A 425 23.33 0.29 -27.94
CA LEU A 425 21.97 -0.27 -28.04
C LEU A 425 20.91 0.83 -27.99
N LEU A 426 21.09 1.83 -27.13
CA LEU A 426 20.20 2.98 -27.06
C LEU A 426 20.24 3.78 -28.36
N LYS A 427 21.43 4.06 -28.90
CA LYS A 427 21.59 4.73 -30.19
C LYS A 427 20.93 3.96 -31.32
N ALA A 428 21.09 2.64 -31.36
CA ALA A 428 20.41 1.78 -32.34
C ALA A 428 18.89 1.85 -32.21
N PHE A 429 18.36 1.80 -30.99
CA PHE A 429 16.94 1.98 -30.73
C PHE A 429 16.45 3.34 -31.23
N LEU A 430 17.15 4.43 -30.89
CA LEU A 430 16.78 5.78 -31.29
C LEU A 430 16.75 5.94 -32.82
N ILE A 431 17.72 5.36 -33.54
CA ILE A 431 17.74 5.36 -35.01
C ILE A 431 16.52 4.61 -35.58
N LEU A 432 16.24 3.41 -35.08
CA LEU A 432 15.09 2.61 -35.50
C LEU A 432 13.75 3.26 -35.13
N ASN A 433 13.72 4.04 -34.06
CA ASN A 433 12.51 4.73 -33.60
C ASN A 433 12.23 6.01 -34.42
N ALA A 434 13.29 6.70 -34.84
CA ALA A 434 13.18 7.91 -35.67
C ALA A 434 12.70 7.60 -37.09
N LYS A 435 13.08 6.44 -37.64
CA LYS A 435 12.82 6.04 -39.03
C LYS A 435 11.94 4.80 -39.09
N ASN A 436 10.90 4.82 -39.93
CA ASN A 436 10.02 3.64 -40.10
C ASN A 436 10.76 2.42 -40.68
N LYS A 437 11.77 2.62 -41.54
CA LYS A 437 12.54 1.55 -42.17
C LYS A 437 13.97 2.02 -42.28
N VAL A 438 14.92 1.25 -41.74
CA VAL A 438 16.35 1.60 -41.73
C VAL A 438 17.11 0.49 -42.42
N SER A 439 17.90 0.82 -43.43
CA SER A 439 18.77 -0.15 -44.10
C SER A 439 19.93 -0.54 -43.19
N LYS A 440 20.56 -1.69 -43.47
CA LYS A 440 21.79 -2.10 -42.78
C LYS A 440 22.91 -1.07 -42.93
N GLU A 441 23.03 -0.48 -44.11
CA GLU A 441 23.98 0.57 -44.44
C GLU A 441 23.77 1.82 -43.57
N GLU A 442 22.54 2.34 -43.53
CA GLU A 442 22.20 3.50 -42.71
C GLU A 442 22.46 3.27 -41.22
N LEU A 443 22.20 2.05 -40.71
CA LEU A 443 22.52 1.69 -39.33
C LEU A 443 24.02 1.77 -39.08
N VAL A 444 24.85 1.26 -39.99
CA VAL A 444 26.31 1.24 -39.80
C VAL A 444 26.91 2.63 -39.80
N GLU A 445 26.51 3.44 -40.78
CA GLU A 445 26.93 4.83 -40.89
C GLU A 445 26.49 5.65 -39.68
N SER A 446 25.22 5.50 -39.25
CA SER A 446 24.69 6.26 -38.12
C SER A 446 25.29 5.82 -36.77
N LEU A 447 25.53 4.52 -36.58
CA LEU A 447 26.03 3.98 -35.31
C LEU A 447 27.53 4.22 -35.15
N TRP A 448 28.32 3.85 -36.16
CA TRP A 448 29.79 3.80 -36.08
C TRP A 448 30.51 4.80 -37.00
N GLY A 449 29.82 5.38 -37.99
CA GLY A 449 30.44 6.31 -38.95
C GLY A 449 31.30 5.62 -40.01
N TYR A 450 31.12 4.31 -40.24
CA TYR A 450 31.87 3.55 -41.24
C TYR A 450 31.10 3.42 -42.54
N GLN A 451 31.84 3.27 -43.65
CA GLN A 451 31.25 2.80 -44.90
C GLN A 451 30.82 1.34 -44.75
N TYR A 452 29.62 1.02 -45.20
CA TYR A 452 29.05 -0.32 -45.07
C TYR A 452 29.79 -1.35 -45.94
N ASP A 453 30.11 -2.48 -45.31
CA ASP A 453 30.71 -3.68 -45.92
C ASP A 453 29.95 -4.90 -45.36
N PRO A 454 29.16 -5.61 -46.18
CA PRO A 454 28.37 -6.76 -45.74
C PRO A 454 29.21 -7.83 -45.03
N SER A 455 30.43 -8.08 -45.49
CA SER A 455 31.29 -9.16 -44.97
C SER A 455 31.75 -8.91 -43.52
N ARG A 456 31.84 -7.63 -43.13
CA ARG A 456 32.31 -7.21 -41.80
C ARG A 456 31.16 -6.86 -40.87
N HIS A 457 30.13 -6.20 -41.39
CA HIS A 457 29.14 -5.52 -40.55
C HIS A 457 27.87 -6.34 -40.32
N ASP A 458 27.52 -7.29 -41.19
CA ASP A 458 26.26 -8.04 -41.05
C ASP A 458 26.17 -8.79 -39.72
N THR A 459 27.26 -9.45 -39.29
CA THR A 459 27.30 -10.16 -38.00
C THR A 459 27.18 -9.20 -36.82
N LEU A 460 27.77 -8.00 -36.91
CA LEU A 460 27.70 -6.97 -35.86
C LEU A 460 26.28 -6.40 -35.73
N ILE A 461 25.65 -6.04 -36.85
CA ILE A 461 24.27 -5.58 -36.89
C ILE A 461 23.35 -6.68 -36.38
N PHE A 462 23.51 -7.90 -36.87
CA PHE A 462 22.68 -9.03 -36.44
C PHE A 462 22.77 -9.25 -34.93
N SER A 463 23.97 -9.24 -34.35
CA SER A 463 24.18 -9.36 -32.90
C SER A 463 23.59 -8.18 -32.11
N LEU A 464 23.74 -6.95 -32.61
CA LEU A 464 23.18 -5.75 -32.00
C LEU A 464 21.65 -5.77 -32.01
N ILE A 465 21.04 -6.05 -33.17
CA ILE A 465 19.60 -6.17 -33.35
C ILE A 465 19.07 -7.36 -32.56
N HIS A 466 19.77 -8.47 -32.48
CA HIS A 466 19.37 -9.61 -31.66
C HIS A 466 19.34 -9.23 -30.18
N ARG A 467 20.38 -8.57 -29.64
CA ARG A 467 20.39 -8.07 -28.26
C ARG A 467 19.27 -7.07 -28.02
N LEU A 468 19.03 -6.18 -28.98
CA LEU A 468 17.91 -5.24 -28.91
C LEU A 468 16.57 -5.98 -28.93
N LYS A 469 16.39 -7.01 -29.78
CA LYS A 469 15.20 -7.87 -29.79
C LYS A 469 15.01 -8.62 -28.49
N VAL A 470 16.07 -9.11 -27.86
CA VAL A 470 15.97 -9.77 -26.54
C VAL A 470 15.52 -8.77 -25.49
N LEU A 471 16.12 -7.57 -25.47
CA LEU A 471 15.74 -6.47 -24.59
C LEU A 471 14.28 -6.03 -24.79
N MET A 472 13.82 -6.02 -26.05
CA MET A 472 12.49 -5.58 -26.48
C MET A 472 11.43 -6.69 -26.38
N GLY A 473 11.82 -7.95 -26.54
CA GLY A 473 10.93 -9.11 -26.50
C GLY A 473 10.34 -9.32 -25.11
N THR A 474 11.11 -9.04 -24.05
CA THR A 474 10.59 -8.98 -22.68
C THR A 474 9.55 -7.88 -22.47
N LEU A 475 9.46 -6.91 -23.38
CA LEU A 475 8.52 -5.79 -23.36
C LEU A 475 7.33 -6.01 -24.30
N GLY A 476 7.29 -7.13 -25.03
CA GLY A 476 6.29 -7.41 -26.06
C GLY A 476 6.46 -6.58 -27.34
N LEU A 477 7.68 -6.12 -27.62
CA LEU A 477 7.99 -5.21 -28.73
C LEU A 477 8.63 -5.95 -29.90
N ASP A 478 8.16 -5.65 -31.12
CA ASP A 478 8.52 -6.38 -32.32
C ASP A 478 9.41 -5.53 -33.24
N ILE A 479 10.65 -5.98 -33.42
CA ILE A 479 11.56 -5.48 -34.45
C ILE A 479 11.50 -6.46 -35.62
N LYS A 480 10.92 -6.02 -36.73
CA LYS A 480 10.87 -6.84 -37.94
C LYS A 480 12.16 -6.67 -38.73
N GLY A 481 12.75 -7.80 -39.12
CA GLY A 481 13.88 -7.85 -40.03
C GLY A 481 13.41 -8.34 -41.39
N GLU A 482 13.65 -7.55 -42.42
CA GLU A 482 13.62 -7.95 -43.82
C GLU A 482 15.08 -8.12 -44.31
N ALA A 483 15.30 -8.74 -45.47
CA ALA A 483 16.64 -9.08 -45.97
C ALA A 483 17.68 -7.94 -45.88
N HIS A 484 17.24 -6.68 -46.08
CA HIS A 484 18.10 -5.50 -46.09
C HIS A 484 17.69 -4.40 -45.10
N HIS A 485 16.61 -4.59 -44.33
CA HIS A 485 16.03 -3.52 -43.54
C HIS A 485 15.54 -4.00 -42.18
N TYR A 486 15.57 -3.07 -41.21
CA TYR A 486 14.94 -3.24 -39.92
C TYR A 486 13.89 -2.16 -39.70
N ASN A 487 12.81 -2.54 -39.03
CA ASN A 487 11.70 -1.66 -38.68
C ASN A 487 11.27 -1.93 -37.23
N LEU A 488 11.17 -0.85 -36.45
CA LEU A 488 10.51 -0.88 -35.14
C LEU A 488 9.02 -0.60 -35.32
N ARG A 489 8.18 -1.62 -35.11
CA ARG A 489 6.73 -1.53 -35.34
C ARG A 489 6.04 -0.46 -34.48
N THR A 490 6.54 -0.25 -33.27
CA THR A 490 5.95 0.62 -32.25
C THR A 490 6.81 1.84 -32.05
N LYS A 491 6.25 3.03 -32.25
CA LYS A 491 6.96 4.28 -31.97
C LYS A 491 6.92 4.66 -30.49
N TYR A 492 8.00 5.28 -30.06
CA TYR A 492 8.23 5.79 -28.73
C TYR A 492 8.57 7.28 -28.77
N ASP A 493 7.90 8.06 -27.95
CA ASP A 493 8.34 9.42 -27.63
C ASP A 493 9.53 9.33 -26.67
N ILE A 494 10.53 10.19 -26.86
CA ILE A 494 11.73 10.18 -26.01
C ILE A 494 11.56 11.22 -24.91
N LEU A 495 11.67 10.78 -23.66
CA LEU A 495 11.72 11.65 -22.50
C LEU A 495 13.11 11.53 -21.88
N GLU A 496 13.99 12.48 -22.19
CA GLU A 496 15.28 12.54 -21.53
C GLU A 496 15.11 13.24 -20.19
N LEU A 497 15.24 12.48 -19.10
CA LEU A 497 15.38 13.06 -17.79
C LEU A 497 16.87 13.30 -17.59
N SER A 498 17.30 14.56 -17.69
CA SER A 498 18.63 14.92 -17.25
C SER A 498 18.83 14.32 -15.87
N PRO A 499 19.87 13.50 -15.65
CA PRO A 499 20.11 12.99 -14.32
C PRO A 499 20.22 14.22 -13.42
N LEU A 500 19.73 14.09 -12.19
CA LEU A 500 20.29 14.85 -11.08
C LEU A 500 21.76 14.42 -10.95
N LYS A 501 22.60 14.77 -11.94
CA LYS A 501 24.05 14.56 -11.92
C LYS A 501 24.58 15.24 -10.67
N ASP A 502 23.97 16.34 -10.25
CA ASP A 502 24.42 17.02 -9.04
C ASP A 502 23.88 16.40 -7.75
N GLU A 503 22.67 15.83 -7.64
CA GLU A 503 22.19 15.28 -6.35
C GLU A 503 22.49 13.80 -6.10
N LEU A 504 22.60 12.95 -7.13
CA LEU A 504 23.09 11.57 -6.94
C LEU A 504 24.59 11.57 -6.67
N ILE A 505 25.34 12.38 -7.43
CA ILE A 505 26.74 12.62 -7.14
C ILE A 505 26.86 13.44 -5.85
N GLN A 506 25.96 14.35 -5.47
CA GLN A 506 26.01 14.96 -4.13
C GLN A 506 25.57 14.03 -3.01
N SER A 507 24.69 13.05 -3.17
CA SER A 507 24.45 12.07 -2.10
C SER A 507 25.65 11.13 -1.97
N GLU A 508 26.30 10.75 -3.07
CA GLU A 508 27.60 10.07 -3.07
C GLU A 508 28.74 10.98 -2.60
N ILE A 509 28.71 12.30 -2.84
CA ILE A 509 29.73 13.29 -2.47
C ILE A 509 29.54 13.79 -1.04
N LEU A 510 28.32 14.00 -0.55
CA LEU A 510 28.00 14.31 0.85
C LEU A 510 28.26 13.08 1.74
N HIS A 511 28.10 11.88 1.19
CA HIS A 511 28.53 10.66 1.87
C HIS A 511 30.04 10.39 1.73
N SER A 512 30.69 10.83 0.64
CA SER A 512 32.15 10.87 0.54
C SER A 512 32.76 11.97 1.42
N SER A 513 32.02 13.06 1.69
CA SER A 513 32.52 14.19 2.47
C SER A 513 32.49 13.94 3.97
N LEU A 514 31.67 13.00 4.42
CA LEU A 514 31.75 12.40 5.76
C LEU A 514 32.94 11.45 5.93
N LEU A 515 33.62 11.07 4.84
CA LEU A 515 34.83 10.24 4.80
C LEU A 515 36.05 11.02 4.24
N ASN A 516 35.96 12.35 4.18
CA ASN A 516 37.00 13.20 3.60
C ASN A 516 38.31 13.06 4.38
N GLY A 517 39.23 12.30 3.77
CA GLY A 517 40.61 12.13 4.21
C GLY A 517 41.18 10.74 3.91
N GLN A 518 40.34 9.71 3.77
CA GLN A 518 40.80 8.32 3.64
C GLN A 518 40.31 7.68 2.33
N SER A 519 41.25 7.18 1.52
CA SER A 519 40.99 6.55 0.22
C SER A 519 40.44 5.13 0.38
N PHE A 520 39.21 4.98 0.88
CA PHE A 520 38.55 3.67 0.92
C PHE A 520 38.09 3.24 -0.46
N ASN A 521 38.21 1.95 -0.75
CA ASN A 521 37.65 1.38 -1.97
C ASN A 521 36.11 1.29 -1.91
N ILE A 522 35.45 1.16 -3.07
CA ILE A 522 33.97 1.18 -3.18
C ILE A 522 33.30 0.12 -2.27
N ARG A 523 33.92 -1.06 -2.10
CA ARG A 523 33.36 -2.12 -1.24
C ARG A 523 33.42 -1.75 0.24
N GLN A 524 34.53 -1.15 0.67
CA GLN A 524 34.69 -0.66 2.04
C GLN A 524 33.67 0.43 2.37
N GLN A 525 33.45 1.39 1.45
CA GLN A 525 32.45 2.44 1.60
C GLN A 525 31.04 1.85 1.74
N GLN A 526 30.68 0.89 0.88
CA GLN A 526 29.38 0.20 0.95
C GLN A 526 29.20 -0.59 2.25
N ALA A 527 30.26 -1.25 2.73
CA ALA A 527 30.22 -1.98 3.99
C ALA A 527 30.01 -1.06 5.19
N LEU A 528 30.67 0.11 5.22
CA LEU A 528 30.44 1.12 6.26
C LEU A 528 28.99 1.63 6.27
N LEU A 529 28.38 1.85 5.10
CA LEU A 529 26.97 2.24 5.01
C LEU A 529 26.03 1.17 5.55
N MET A 530 26.31 -0.10 5.25
CA MET A 530 25.53 -1.20 5.78
C MET A 530 25.68 -1.32 7.31
N ILE A 531 26.90 -1.11 7.82
CA ILE A 531 27.17 -1.13 9.26
C ILE A 531 26.43 0.00 9.99
N LYS A 532 26.44 1.23 9.45
CA LYS A 532 25.66 2.37 9.99
C LYS A 532 24.15 2.13 10.00
N LYS A 533 23.65 1.24 9.15
CA LYS A 533 22.26 0.78 9.16
C LYS A 533 22.00 -0.36 10.15
N GLY A 534 22.94 -0.64 11.05
CA GLY A 534 22.84 -1.66 12.09
C GLY A 534 23.25 -3.07 11.65
N ARG A 535 23.88 -3.23 10.48
CA ARG A 535 24.35 -4.55 10.02
C ARG A 535 25.69 -4.90 10.67
N PHE A 536 25.89 -6.18 10.95
CA PHE A 536 27.18 -6.72 11.36
C PHE A 536 27.69 -7.67 10.27
N PHE A 537 29.01 -7.69 10.06
CA PHE A 537 29.64 -8.59 9.10
C PHE A 537 30.52 -9.62 9.81
N LYS A 538 30.34 -10.91 9.51
CA LYS A 538 31.47 -11.85 9.54
C LYS A 538 32.28 -11.69 8.26
N VAL A 539 33.52 -12.16 8.27
CA VAL A 539 34.37 -12.21 7.07
C VAL A 539 33.70 -12.99 5.93
N SER A 540 33.04 -14.11 6.26
CA SER A 540 32.27 -14.91 5.30
C SER A 540 31.13 -14.12 4.66
N ASP A 541 30.41 -13.35 5.47
CA ASP A 541 29.23 -12.59 5.04
C ASP A 541 29.68 -11.46 4.10
N TYR A 542 30.79 -10.80 4.43
CA TYR A 542 31.41 -9.80 3.56
C TYR A 542 31.87 -10.39 2.23
N ALA A 543 32.60 -11.52 2.27
CA ALA A 543 33.10 -12.20 1.08
C ALA A 543 31.94 -12.60 0.14
N GLN A 544 30.85 -13.13 0.70
CA GLN A 544 29.66 -13.51 -0.04
C GLN A 544 28.91 -12.31 -0.62
N GLU A 545 28.69 -11.26 0.18
CA GLU A 545 27.97 -10.04 -0.23
C GLU A 545 28.68 -9.35 -1.41
N PHE A 546 29.99 -9.17 -1.30
CA PHE A 546 30.78 -8.44 -2.32
C PHE A 546 31.40 -9.35 -3.39
N LYS A 547 31.14 -10.65 -3.34
CA LYS A 547 31.67 -11.67 -4.26
C LYS A 547 33.19 -11.61 -4.39
N VAL A 548 33.88 -11.50 -3.24
CA VAL A 548 35.34 -11.47 -3.16
C VAL A 548 35.86 -12.67 -2.37
N THR A 549 37.16 -12.95 -2.49
CA THR A 549 37.78 -14.02 -1.69
C THR A 549 37.78 -13.65 -0.21
N THR A 550 37.81 -14.65 0.67
CA THR A 550 37.94 -14.45 2.12
C THR A 550 39.18 -13.63 2.49
N MET A 551 40.27 -13.76 1.73
CA MET A 551 41.49 -12.97 1.91
C MET A 551 41.27 -11.50 1.57
N THR A 552 40.56 -11.19 0.48
CA THR A 552 40.20 -9.81 0.11
C THR A 552 39.26 -9.21 1.15
N ALA A 553 38.26 -9.96 1.62
CA ALA A 553 37.36 -9.51 2.68
C ALA A 553 38.10 -9.22 3.99
N LEU A 554 39.05 -10.08 4.38
CA LEU A 554 39.92 -9.85 5.54
C LEU A 554 40.74 -8.57 5.38
N ARG A 555 41.35 -8.35 4.20
CA ARG A 555 42.14 -7.14 3.94
C ARG A 555 41.27 -5.88 4.02
N ASP A 556 40.13 -5.89 3.34
CA ASP A 556 39.21 -4.75 3.31
C ASP A 556 38.70 -4.41 4.73
N LEU A 557 38.30 -5.42 5.51
CA LEU A 557 37.84 -5.24 6.90
C LEU A 557 38.96 -4.86 7.87
N LYS A 558 40.17 -5.40 7.68
CA LYS A 558 41.34 -5.05 8.49
C LYS A 558 41.72 -3.59 8.28
N GLU A 559 41.76 -3.12 7.03
CA GLU A 559 42.02 -1.71 6.73
C GLU A 559 41.00 -0.77 7.39
N LEU A 560 39.70 -1.13 7.36
CA LEU A 560 38.65 -0.38 8.05
C LEU A 560 38.81 -0.40 9.58
N LEU A 561 39.22 -1.54 10.14
CA LEU A 561 39.48 -1.70 11.58
C LEU A 561 40.70 -0.89 12.01
N ASP A 562 41.81 -0.98 11.27
CA ASP A 562 43.06 -0.25 11.54
C ASP A 562 42.82 1.27 11.48
N GLN A 563 41.89 1.72 10.62
CA GLN A 563 41.46 3.12 10.53
C GLN A 563 40.31 3.50 11.48
N HIS A 564 39.95 2.61 12.41
CA HIS A 564 38.97 2.84 13.47
C HIS A 564 37.57 3.21 12.94
N GLN A 565 37.22 2.79 11.73
CA GLN A 565 35.89 3.03 11.15
C GLN A 565 34.86 1.97 11.57
N ILE A 566 35.35 0.81 12.02
CA ILE A 566 34.54 -0.31 12.52
C ILE A 566 35.22 -0.86 13.77
N VAL A 567 34.46 -1.59 14.57
CA VAL A 567 34.97 -2.34 15.73
C VAL A 567 34.72 -3.83 15.57
N LYS A 568 35.63 -4.61 16.15
CA LYS A 568 35.59 -6.06 16.17
C LYS A 568 34.92 -6.56 17.45
N TYR A 569 33.89 -7.37 17.30
CA TYR A 569 33.19 -8.05 18.38
C TYR A 569 33.48 -9.56 18.34
N GLY A 570 33.58 -10.20 19.51
CA GLY A 570 33.80 -11.65 19.61
C GLY A 570 35.25 -12.12 19.39
N ARG A 571 35.46 -13.44 19.38
CA ARG A 571 36.79 -14.07 19.23
C ARG A 571 36.74 -15.26 18.26
N ALA A 572 37.81 -15.48 17.52
CA ALA A 572 37.94 -16.57 16.56
C ALA A 572 36.74 -16.65 15.59
N ARG A 573 36.04 -17.79 15.52
CA ARG A 573 34.94 -18.05 14.59
C ARG A 573 33.69 -17.19 14.84
N SER A 574 33.55 -16.58 16.02
CA SER A 574 32.46 -15.66 16.34
C SER A 574 32.79 -14.18 16.08
N THR A 575 33.93 -13.90 15.44
CA THR A 575 34.33 -12.53 15.11
C THR A 575 33.32 -11.87 14.15
N THR A 576 32.74 -10.75 14.57
CA THR A 576 31.93 -9.87 13.74
C THR A 576 32.49 -8.46 13.76
N TYR A 577 32.19 -7.68 12.73
CA TYR A 577 32.56 -6.28 12.61
C TYR A 577 31.29 -5.43 12.53
N GLY A 578 31.26 -4.34 13.29
CA GLY A 578 30.11 -3.45 13.39
C GLY A 578 30.49 -2.02 13.73
N GLU A 579 29.48 -1.19 14.02
CA GLU A 579 29.67 0.24 14.22
C GLU A 579 30.41 0.53 15.53
N VAL A 580 31.25 1.57 15.51
CA VAL A 580 31.86 2.13 16.72
C VAL A 580 30.77 2.82 17.52
N ILE A 581 30.32 2.19 18.60
CA ILE A 581 29.39 2.81 19.55
C ILE A 581 30.17 3.92 20.24
N LYS A 582 29.85 5.17 19.92
CA LYS A 582 30.39 6.35 20.61
C LYS A 582 29.64 6.62 21.90
#